data_AF-A0A2J9UWW8-F1
#
_entry.id   AF-A0A2J9UWW8-F1
#
_cell.length_a   1.000
_cell.length_b   1.000
_cell.length_c   1.000
_cell.angle_alpha   90.00
_cell.angle_beta   90.00
_cell.angle_gamma   90.00
#
_symmetry.space_group_name_H-M   'P 1'
#
loop_
_entity.id
_entity.type
_entity.pdbx_description
1 polymer ?
#
loop_
_entity_poly.entity_id
_entity_poly.type
_entity_poly.pdbx_seq_one_letter_code
_entity_poly.pdbx_strand_id
1 'polypeptide(L)'
;MKTYMMFVLVSLSVLGGCANDAPMGQYVAKLKAEQTYNPDASQENKDIIPYGSGEKMDSAYQVYLDKKTESMSSSSSQVINGSN
;
A
#
# COMPACT_ATOMS: atom_id res chain seq x y z
N MET A 1 13.93 38.42 34.09
CA MET A 1 14.05 36.94 34.08
C MET A 1 12.69 36.25 34.08
N LYS A 2 11.80 36.56 35.05
CA LYS A 2 10.46 35.97 35.15
C LYS A 2 9.57 36.17 33.91
N THR A 3 9.63 37.35 33.29
CA THR A 3 8.89 37.68 32.05
C THR A 3 9.42 36.96 30.83
N TYR A 4 10.75 36.88 30.66
CA TYR A 4 11.38 36.12 29.58
C TYR A 4 11.05 34.63 29.62
N MET A 5 11.02 34.05 30.83
CA MET A 5 10.66 32.63 30.98
C MET A 5 9.21 32.35 30.57
N MET A 6 8.31 33.31 30.82
CA MET A 6 6.91 33.22 30.37
C MET A 6 6.80 33.27 28.84
N PHE A 7 7.55 34.14 28.18
CA PHE A 7 7.58 34.20 26.71
C PHE A 7 8.12 32.92 26.08
N VAL A 8 9.14 32.29 26.69
CA VAL A 8 9.71 31.02 26.21
C VAL A 8 8.71 29.85 26.36
N LEU A 9 7.96 29.82 27.46
CA LEU A 9 6.92 28.80 27.67
C LEU A 9 5.77 28.94 26.65
N VAL A 10 5.36 30.17 26.35
CA VAL A 10 4.32 30.44 25.36
C VAL A 10 4.80 30.05 23.95
N SER A 11 6.03 30.38 23.57
CA SER A 11 6.54 30.00 22.24
C SER A 11 6.68 28.49 22.06
N LEU A 12 7.08 27.75 23.09
CA LEU A 12 7.12 26.29 23.09
C LEU A 12 5.73 25.66 22.94
N SER A 13 4.71 26.23 23.59
CA SER A 13 3.33 25.74 23.46
C SER A 13 2.74 25.95 22.07
N VAL A 14 3.10 27.04 21.39
CA VAL A 14 2.65 27.34 20.01
C VAL A 14 3.35 26.43 18.99
N LEU A 15 4.61 26.06 19.23
CA LEU A 15 5.38 25.16 18.35
C LEU A 15 5.05 23.67 18.55
N GLY A 16 4.47 23.29 19.70
CA GLY A 16 4.07 21.91 20.00
C GLY A 16 2.67 21.52 19.51
N GLY A 17 1.88 22.47 19.03
CA GLY A 17 0.51 22.24 18.56
C GLY A 17 0.43 21.95 17.06
N CYS A 18 -0.16 20.81 16.71
CA CYS A 18 -0.68 20.44 15.39
C CYS A 18 0.27 19.76 14.38
N ALA A 19 1.29 19.03 14.84
CA ALA A 19 1.82 17.93 14.02
C ALA A 19 0.95 16.69 14.28
N ASN A 20 -0.10 16.51 13.47
CA ASN A 20 -0.96 15.32 13.36
C ASN A 20 -2.27 15.30 14.19
N ASP A 21 -3.19 16.24 13.92
CA ASP A 21 -4.54 16.27 14.54
C ASP A 21 -5.65 15.54 13.76
N ALA A 22 -5.38 15.05 12.54
CA ALA A 22 -6.38 14.23 11.87
C ALA A 22 -6.27 12.79 12.40
N PRO A 23 -7.25 12.27 13.18
CA PRO A 23 -7.31 10.84 13.40
C PRO A 23 -7.35 10.20 12.02
N MET A 24 -6.35 9.37 11.72
CA MET A 24 -6.35 8.59 10.49
C MET A 24 -7.72 7.92 10.43
N GLY A 25 -8.55 8.30 9.44
CA GLY A 25 -9.95 7.88 9.39
C GLY A 25 -10.06 6.36 9.56
N GLN A 26 -11.20 5.87 10.03
CA GLN A 26 -11.33 4.45 10.41
C GLN A 26 -10.81 3.46 9.34
N TYR A 27 -10.94 3.82 8.06
CA TYR A 27 -10.37 3.07 6.95
C TYR A 27 -8.84 3.01 6.94
N VAL A 28 -8.13 4.12 7.18
CA VAL A 28 -6.67 4.16 7.24
C VAL A 28 -6.15 3.49 8.51
N ALA A 29 -6.84 3.68 9.64
CA ALA A 29 -6.53 2.97 10.88
C ALA A 29 -6.70 1.45 10.72
N LYS A 30 -7.78 1.02 10.06
CA LYS A 30 -8.01 -0.39 9.72
C LYS A 30 -6.97 -0.91 8.75
N LEU A 31 -6.65 -0.20 7.67
CA LEU A 31 -5.60 -0.60 6.74
C LEU A 31 -4.26 -0.77 7.44
N LYS A 32 -3.89 0.17 8.33
CA LYS A 32 -2.66 0.08 9.12
C LYS A 32 -2.67 -1.10 10.10
N ALA A 33 -3.83 -1.43 10.68
CA ALA A 33 -3.98 -2.56 11.59
C ALA A 33 -3.96 -3.92 10.84
N GLU A 34 -4.53 -3.97 9.64
CA GLU A 34 -4.63 -5.18 8.81
C GLU A 34 -3.33 -5.43 8.01
N GLN A 35 -2.53 -4.39 7.74
CA GLN A 35 -1.21 -4.50 7.15
C GLN A 35 -0.20 -5.01 8.18
N THR A 36 -0.36 -6.27 8.58
CA THR A 36 0.67 -6.98 9.35
C THR A 36 1.83 -7.28 8.40
N TYR A 37 2.91 -6.53 8.55
CA TYR A 37 4.16 -6.84 7.86
C TYR A 37 4.67 -8.18 8.40
N ASN A 38 4.54 -9.24 7.60
CA ASN A 38 5.15 -10.54 7.89
C ASN A 38 6.52 -10.61 7.18
N PRO A 39 7.65 -10.55 7.91
CA PRO A 39 8.98 -10.64 7.31
C PRO A 39 9.25 -12.02 6.68
N ASP A 40 8.53 -13.05 7.11
CA ASP A 40 8.67 -14.42 6.63
C ASP A 40 7.71 -14.75 5.47
N ALA A 41 6.85 -13.80 5.04
CA ALA A 41 5.88 -14.01 3.97
C ALA A 41 6.50 -14.55 2.67
N SER A 42 7.71 -14.10 2.32
CA SER A 42 8.42 -14.59 1.13
C SER A 42 8.86 -16.05 1.27
N GLN A 43 9.17 -16.51 2.48
CA GLN A 43 9.54 -17.89 2.77
C GLN A 43 8.31 -18.79 2.86
N GLU A 44 7.23 -18.32 3.49
CA GLU A 44 5.96 -19.03 3.62
C GLU A 44 5.26 -19.24 2.28
N ASN A 45 5.38 -18.27 1.36
CA ASN A 45 4.66 -18.30 0.08
C ASN A 45 5.45 -18.95 -1.07
N LYS A 46 6.63 -19.53 -0.82
CA LYS A 46 7.53 -20.04 -1.89
C LYS A 46 6.85 -21.05 -2.82
N ASP A 47 6.00 -21.90 -2.26
CA ASP A 47 5.33 -22.97 -2.99
C ASP A 47 3.84 -22.66 -3.26
N ILE A 48 3.38 -21.46 -2.89
CA ILE A 48 2.00 -21.03 -3.10
C ILE A 48 1.86 -20.51 -4.52
N ILE A 49 1.13 -21.25 -5.35
CA ILE A 49 0.69 -20.78 -6.66
C ILE A 49 -0.60 -19.97 -6.47
N PRO A 50 -0.60 -18.65 -6.71
CA PRO A 50 -1.80 -17.84 -6.55
C PRO A 50 -2.85 -18.26 -7.59
N TYR A 51 -4.08 -18.43 -7.12
CA TYR A 51 -5.23 -18.67 -8.00
C TYR A 51 -5.80 -17.34 -8.49
N GLY A 52 -6.05 -17.23 -9.79
CA GLY A 52 -6.63 -16.04 -10.40
C GLY A 52 -6.09 -15.77 -11.80
N SER A 53 -6.82 -14.99 -12.58
CA SER A 53 -6.49 -14.62 -13.97
C SER A 53 -5.51 -13.44 -14.08
N GLY A 54 -5.16 -12.79 -12.96
CA GLY A 54 -4.43 -11.51 -13.00
C GLY A 54 -5.27 -10.33 -13.54
N GLU A 55 -6.58 -10.51 -13.72
CA GLU A 55 -7.49 -9.55 -14.36
C GLU A 55 -7.45 -8.14 -13.75
N LYS A 56 -7.22 -8.01 -12.44
CA LYS A 56 -7.08 -6.69 -11.80
C LYS A 56 -5.84 -5.92 -12.27
N MET A 57 -4.73 -6.61 -12.53
CA MET A 57 -3.52 -5.98 -13.06
C MET A 57 -3.65 -5.69 -14.54
N ASP A 58 -4.25 -6.62 -15.28
CA ASP A 58 -4.52 -6.48 -16.71
C ASP A 58 -5.47 -5.32 -17.01
N SER A 59 -6.59 -5.23 -16.31
CA SER A 59 -7.54 -4.11 -16.42
C SER A 59 -6.91 -2.76 -16.09
N ALA A 60 -6.09 -2.66 -15.04
CA ALA A 60 -5.38 -1.43 -14.70
C ALA A 60 -4.40 -1.02 -15.80
N TYR A 61 -3.70 -1.97 -16.39
CA TYR A 61 -2.78 -1.75 -17.51
C TYR A 61 -3.51 -1.30 -18.77
N GLN A 62 -4.66 -1.88 -19.08
CA GLN A 62 -5.51 -1.49 -20.22
C GLN A 62 -6.02 -0.05 -20.09
N VAL A 63 -6.46 0.34 -18.89
CA VAL A 63 -6.88 1.73 -18.60
C VAL A 63 -5.72 2.69 -18.79
N TYR A 64 -4.51 2.34 -18.31
CA TYR A 64 -3.33 3.17 -18.49
C TYR A 64 -2.94 3.34 -19.98
N LEU A 65 -3.11 2.29 -20.78
CA LEU A 65 -2.81 2.32 -22.21
C LEU A 65 -3.93 2.84 -23.10
N ASP A 66 -5.07 3.22 -22.51
CA ASP A 66 -6.28 3.66 -23.20
C ASP A 66 -6.79 2.64 -24.25
N LYS A 67 -6.59 1.34 -23.97
CA LYS A 67 -7.00 0.24 -24.85
C LYS A 67 -8.33 -0.35 -24.35
N LYS A 68 -9.39 -0.20 -25.15
CA LYS A 68 -10.70 -0.83 -24.90
C LYS A 68 -10.68 -2.29 -25.35
N THR A 69 -11.14 -3.18 -24.49
CA THR A 69 -11.03 -4.64 -24.59
C THR A 69 -11.82 -5.21 -25.77
N GLU A 70 -11.20 -5.30 -26.94
CA GLU A 70 -11.66 -6.15 -28.04
C GLU A 70 -10.77 -7.41 -28.03
N SER A 71 -11.25 -8.45 -27.33
CA SER A 71 -10.70 -9.81 -27.27
C SER A 71 -9.30 -10.01 -26.64
N MET A 72 -9.23 -10.07 -25.31
CA MET A 72 -8.14 -10.80 -24.63
C MET A 72 -8.69 -12.14 -24.17
N SER A 73 -8.44 -13.18 -24.96
CA SER A 73 -8.76 -14.56 -24.60
C SER A 73 -7.96 -14.96 -23.35
N SER A 74 -8.63 -15.52 -22.34
CA SER A 74 -7.97 -16.06 -21.14
C SER A 74 -6.92 -17.09 -21.57
N SER A 75 -5.64 -16.75 -21.39
CA SER A 75 -4.54 -17.68 -21.66
C SER A 75 -4.22 -18.46 -20.39
N SER A 76 -4.30 -19.79 -20.46
CA SER A 76 -3.82 -20.66 -19.39
C SER A 76 -2.30 -20.62 -19.34
N SER A 77 -1.76 -20.58 -18.11
CA SER A 77 -0.33 -20.56 -17.84
C SER A 77 0.37 -21.72 -18.56
N GLN A 78 1.29 -21.42 -19.49
CA GLN A 78 2.08 -22.42 -20.20
C GLN A 78 3.45 -22.56 -19.53
N VAL A 79 3.77 -23.77 -19.07
CA VAL A 79 5.12 -24.10 -18.60
C VAL A 79 5.99 -24.39 -19.83
N ILE A 80 7.02 -23.58 -20.06
CA ILE A 80 8.02 -23.85 -21.10
C ILE A 80 8.96 -24.92 -20.55
N ASN A 81 8.77 -26.17 -20.95
CA ASN A 81 9.79 -27.21 -20.76
C ASN A 81 10.90 -26.99 -21.80
N GLY A 82 12.10 -26.64 -21.34
CA GLY A 82 13.26 -26.46 -22.20
C GLY A 82 13.57 -27.74 -22.99
N SER A 83 13.69 -27.62 -24.30
CA SER A 83 14.13 -28.73 -25.17
C SER A 83 15.59 -29.09 -24.89
N ASN A 84 15.84 -30.39 -24.81
CA ASN A 84 17.16 -31.03 -24.76
C ASN A 84 17.86 -30.92 -26.13
#